data_AF-A0A927ZZE2-F1
#
_entry.id   AF-A0A927ZZE2-F1
#
_cell.length_a   1.000
_cell.length_b   1.000
_cell.length_c   1.000
_cell.angle_alpha   90.00
_cell.angle_beta   90.00
_cell.angle_gamma   90.00
#
_symmetry.space_group_name_H-M   'P 1'
#
loop_
_entity.id
_entity.type
_entity.pdbx_description
1 polymer ?
#
loop_
_entity_poly.entity_id
_entity_poly.type
_entity_poly.pdbx_seq_one_letter_code
_entity_poly.pdbx_strand_id
1 'polypeptide(L)'
;MKNSINKKYFLFTLKKHIPACLLIFIVFIITYIVPLLLSLDEQYNMSDEKYFYASTMYGGIVTLLAVFGFILPMNSFDFITRKNHFDTYYSLPIDRMSLSIIHILVKLIITIIPFTVVYFVGSLITIIILPELLYIYYIELYFILIVSYIFYFMFNTFFFTRNNRNVDGFVATLFANFALAGIVYVVLLLLKESEITKLNAVQEFDFKYALYFIPFISFVMYGNYYNDLILAKYNYHDYVVRATHSNKDIKQYSIWFQETYKFDLLYLIVLIIIAVTAIILFLILEKKRKPENAGEISNSKFGLTTLNPILFSILTIICSYGTSFSISFIFFNFISISYFIVLLAEYRSFKVPLYKILIIPGMFLLTFIK
;
A
#
# COMPACT_ATOMS: atom_id res chain seq x y z
N MET A 1 30.17 -24.42 -3.81
CA MET A 1 29.73 -24.60 -2.40
C MET A 1 28.74 -23.55 -1.90
N LYS A 2 28.95 -22.24 -2.10
CA LYS A 2 28.04 -21.19 -1.59
C LYS A 2 26.61 -21.26 -2.17
N ASN A 3 26.48 -21.50 -3.49
CA ASN A 3 25.18 -21.62 -4.15
C ASN A 3 24.36 -22.84 -3.67
N SER A 4 25.01 -23.96 -3.32
CA SER A 4 24.31 -25.14 -2.82
C SER A 4 23.78 -24.94 -1.40
N ILE A 5 24.50 -24.18 -0.56
CA ILE A 5 24.05 -23.82 0.79
C ILE A 5 22.83 -22.88 0.71
N ASN A 6 22.90 -21.84 -0.13
CA ASN A 6 21.77 -20.91 -0.33
C ASN A 6 20.50 -21.63 -0.82
N LYS A 7 20.64 -22.56 -1.77
CA LYS A 7 19.49 -23.35 -2.27
C LYS A 7 18.87 -24.22 -1.17
N LYS A 8 19.70 -24.92 -0.38
CA LYS A 8 19.22 -25.76 0.73
C LYS A 8 18.48 -24.91 1.77
N TYR A 9 19.04 -23.75 2.10
CA TYR A 9 18.43 -22.82 3.05
C TYR A 9 17.11 -22.24 2.52
N PHE A 10 17.07 -21.83 1.25
CA PHE A 10 15.83 -21.38 0.61
C PHE A 10 14.72 -22.44 0.70
N LEU A 11 15.01 -23.68 0.32
CA LEU A 11 14.05 -24.78 0.39
C LEU A 11 13.60 -25.07 1.82
N PHE A 12 14.51 -25.02 2.79
CA PHE A 12 14.20 -25.16 4.20
C PHE A 12 13.24 -24.05 4.67
N THR A 13 13.56 -22.80 4.38
CA THR A 13 12.75 -21.64 4.78
C THR A 13 11.37 -21.67 4.11
N LEU A 14 11.30 -22.07 2.84
CA LEU A 14 10.04 -22.26 2.13
C LEU A 14 9.18 -23.33 2.81
N LYS A 15 9.76 -24.52 3.08
CA LYS A 15 9.05 -25.62 3.77
C LYS A 15 8.53 -25.21 5.14
N LYS A 16 9.33 -24.47 5.92
CA LYS A 16 8.94 -23.96 7.24
C LYS A 16 7.67 -23.09 7.19
N HIS A 17 7.42 -22.42 6.06
CA HIS A 17 6.31 -21.50 5.92
C HIS A 17 5.11 -22.05 5.14
N ILE A 18 5.12 -23.34 4.77
CA ILE A 18 3.94 -24.00 4.16
C ILE A 18 2.67 -23.82 5.00
N PRO A 19 2.67 -23.93 6.35
CA PRO A 19 1.47 -23.69 7.14
C PRO A 19 0.91 -22.27 6.98
N ALA A 20 1.77 -21.26 6.88
CA ALA A 20 1.36 -19.89 6.63
C ALA A 20 0.77 -19.72 5.21
N CYS A 21 1.33 -20.43 4.22
CA CYS A 21 0.79 -20.48 2.86
C CYS A 21 -0.65 -21.02 2.84
N LEU A 22 -0.90 -22.11 3.57
CA LEU A 22 -2.23 -22.71 3.70
C LEU A 22 -3.21 -21.77 4.40
N LEU A 23 -2.77 -21.09 5.47
CA LEU A 23 -3.60 -20.10 6.16
C LEU A 23 -3.98 -18.93 5.24
N ILE A 24 -3.01 -18.36 4.52
CA ILE A 24 -3.25 -17.28 3.56
C ILE A 24 -4.23 -17.74 2.47
N PHE A 25 -4.08 -18.97 1.98
CA PHE A 25 -5.00 -19.58 1.02
C PHE A 25 -6.44 -19.66 1.53
N ILE A 26 -6.63 -20.15 2.77
CA ILE A 26 -7.95 -20.20 3.41
C ILE A 26 -8.54 -18.80 3.55
N VAL A 27 -7.74 -17.82 3.99
CA VAL A 27 -8.19 -16.43 4.15
C VAL A 27 -8.65 -15.84 2.82
N PHE A 28 -7.93 -16.09 1.72
CA PHE A 28 -8.35 -15.68 0.38
C PHE A 28 -9.65 -16.35 -0.07
N ILE A 29 -9.86 -17.65 0.20
CA ILE A 29 -11.12 -18.33 -0.11
C ILE A 29 -12.29 -17.68 0.63
N ILE A 30 -12.13 -17.46 1.94
CA ILE A 30 -13.19 -16.90 2.80
C ILE A 30 -13.57 -15.46 2.40
N THR A 31 -12.63 -14.69 1.88
CA THR A 31 -12.86 -13.27 1.52
C THR A 31 -13.23 -13.03 0.07
N TYR A 32 -12.96 -13.98 -0.83
CA TYR A 32 -13.27 -13.83 -2.24
C TYR A 32 -14.28 -14.87 -2.73
N ILE A 33 -13.96 -16.15 -2.61
CA ILE A 33 -14.79 -17.23 -3.15
C ILE A 33 -16.12 -17.36 -2.39
N VAL A 34 -16.08 -17.32 -1.05
CA VAL A 34 -17.32 -17.45 -0.25
C VAL A 34 -18.29 -16.29 -0.52
N PRO A 35 -17.88 -15.01 -0.48
CA PRO A 35 -18.77 -13.90 -0.82
C PRO A 35 -19.26 -13.96 -2.27
N LEU A 36 -18.39 -14.36 -3.20
CA LEU A 36 -18.78 -14.56 -4.60
C LEU A 36 -19.91 -15.60 -4.70
N LEU A 37 -19.78 -16.74 -4.03
CA LEU A 37 -20.82 -17.79 -4.02
C LEU A 37 -22.10 -17.38 -3.29
N LEU A 38 -22.00 -16.64 -2.18
CA LEU A 38 -23.17 -16.15 -1.45
C LEU A 38 -23.94 -15.10 -2.25
N SER A 39 -23.24 -14.25 -2.99
CA SER A 39 -23.87 -13.25 -3.84
C SER A 39 -24.70 -13.87 -4.99
N LEU A 40 -24.49 -15.15 -5.29
CA LEU A 40 -25.27 -15.89 -6.30
C LEU A 40 -26.70 -16.13 -5.87
N ASP A 41 -26.92 -16.39 -4.59
CA ASP A 41 -28.24 -16.67 -4.05
C ASP A 41 -29.10 -15.38 -4.06
N GLU A 42 -28.49 -14.24 -3.74
CA GLU A 42 -29.15 -12.93 -3.84
C GLU A 42 -29.42 -12.51 -5.30
N GLN A 43 -28.48 -12.77 -6.22
CA GLN A 43 -28.63 -12.42 -7.63
C GLN A 43 -29.69 -13.23 -8.37
N TYR A 44 -29.90 -14.49 -7.99
CA TYR A 44 -30.93 -15.35 -8.59
C TYR A 44 -32.35 -14.99 -8.10
N ASN A 45 -32.49 -14.49 -6.88
CA ASN A 45 -33.78 -14.17 -6.27
C ASN A 45 -34.31 -12.75 -6.59
N MET A 46 -33.49 -11.87 -7.19
CA MET A 46 -33.90 -10.51 -7.61
C MET A 46 -34.41 -10.43 -9.07
N SER A 47 -34.60 -11.56 -9.76
CA SER A 47 -35.02 -11.57 -11.17
C SER A 47 -36.39 -10.94 -11.47
N ASP A 48 -37.17 -10.59 -10.44
CA ASP A 48 -38.46 -9.90 -10.58
C ASP A 48 -38.35 -8.36 -10.49
N GLU A 49 -37.20 -7.77 -10.13
CA GLU A 49 -37.01 -6.32 -10.06
C GLU A 49 -35.87 -5.78 -10.94
N LYS A 50 -36.13 -4.61 -11.52
CA LYS A 50 -35.50 -4.00 -12.70
C LYS A 50 -34.01 -3.56 -12.59
N TYR A 51 -33.27 -3.96 -11.56
CA TYR A 51 -31.90 -3.48 -11.32
C TYR A 51 -30.97 -4.60 -10.82
N PHE A 52 -30.33 -5.29 -11.76
CA PHE A 52 -29.31 -6.29 -11.46
C PHE A 52 -27.95 -5.63 -11.22
N TYR A 53 -27.46 -5.66 -9.97
CA TYR A 53 -26.12 -5.17 -9.62
C TYR A 53 -25.12 -6.34 -9.64
N ALA A 54 -24.60 -6.65 -10.83
CA ALA A 54 -23.51 -7.60 -10.98
C ALA A 54 -22.26 -7.07 -10.25
N SER A 55 -21.75 -7.80 -9.26
CA SER A 55 -20.49 -7.50 -8.59
C SER A 55 -19.55 -8.69 -8.73
N THR A 56 -18.31 -8.42 -9.13
CA THR A 56 -17.29 -9.47 -9.29
C THR A 56 -16.55 -9.78 -7.98
N MET A 57 -16.89 -9.12 -6.85
CA MET A 57 -16.40 -9.34 -5.47
C MET A 57 -14.87 -9.34 -5.25
N TYR A 58 -14.09 -8.97 -6.26
CA TYR A 58 -12.63 -8.80 -6.25
C TYR A 58 -12.12 -7.83 -5.17
N GLY A 59 -12.92 -6.89 -4.68
CA GLY A 59 -12.49 -5.93 -3.65
C GLY A 59 -11.89 -6.61 -2.41
N GLY A 60 -12.39 -7.80 -2.04
CA GLY A 60 -11.85 -8.61 -0.95
C GLY A 60 -10.42 -9.08 -1.19
N ILE A 61 -10.13 -9.65 -2.37
CA ILE A 61 -8.80 -10.17 -2.70
C ILE A 61 -7.77 -9.05 -2.86
N VAL A 62 -8.20 -7.91 -3.44
CA VAL A 62 -7.40 -6.70 -3.61
C VAL A 62 -6.99 -6.12 -2.26
N THR A 63 -7.93 -6.02 -1.31
CA THR A 63 -7.67 -5.53 0.04
C THR A 63 -6.69 -6.42 0.79
N LEU A 64 -6.83 -7.75 0.69
CA LEU A 64 -5.92 -8.68 1.32
C LEU A 64 -4.50 -8.61 0.76
N LEU A 65 -4.33 -8.43 -0.55
CA LEU A 65 -3.01 -8.21 -1.14
C LEU A 65 -2.32 -6.99 -0.55
N ALA A 66 -3.05 -5.87 -0.39
CA ALA A 66 -2.53 -4.68 0.26
C ALA A 66 -2.15 -4.96 1.74
N VAL A 67 -3.01 -5.65 2.49
CA VAL A 67 -2.72 -6.01 3.89
C VAL A 67 -1.47 -6.89 4.00
N PHE A 68 -1.36 -7.95 3.19
CA PHE A 68 -0.20 -8.83 3.20
C PHE A 68 1.07 -8.14 2.70
N GLY A 69 0.96 -7.23 1.73
CA GLY A 69 2.09 -6.44 1.26
C GLY A 69 2.63 -5.45 2.31
N PHE A 70 1.84 -5.14 3.34
CA PHE A 70 2.27 -4.35 4.49
C PHE A 70 2.82 -5.20 5.63
N ILE A 71 2.11 -6.27 6.04
CA ILE A 71 2.44 -7.07 7.22
C ILE A 71 3.64 -8.00 6.98
N LEU A 72 3.71 -8.65 5.81
CA LEU A 72 4.72 -9.70 5.57
C LEU A 72 6.16 -9.18 5.54
N PRO A 73 6.49 -8.01 4.97
CA PRO A 73 7.82 -7.42 5.11
C PRO A 73 8.31 -7.37 6.56
N MET A 74 7.44 -7.02 7.50
CA MET A 74 7.79 -6.85 8.91
C MET A 74 8.15 -8.19 9.57
N ASN A 75 7.37 -9.23 9.28
CA ASN A 75 7.65 -10.59 9.73
C ASN A 75 8.93 -11.15 9.07
N SER A 76 9.18 -10.79 7.81
CA SER A 76 10.33 -11.30 7.03
C SER A 76 11.69 -10.87 7.59
N PHE A 77 11.73 -9.69 8.21
CA PHE A 77 12.96 -9.06 8.69
C PHE A 77 13.09 -9.02 10.21
N ASP A 78 12.30 -9.82 10.93
CA ASP A 78 12.41 -10.01 12.38
C ASP A 78 13.84 -10.41 12.82
N PHE A 79 14.63 -11.03 11.93
CA PHE A 79 16.01 -11.44 12.20
C PHE A 79 17.00 -10.27 12.31
N ILE A 80 16.65 -9.12 11.75
CA ILE A 80 17.48 -7.92 11.78
C ILE A 80 17.21 -7.10 13.04
N THR A 81 15.97 -7.14 13.50
CA THR A 81 15.44 -6.23 14.52
C THR A 81 15.37 -6.86 15.91
N ARG A 82 15.33 -8.19 16.01
CA ARG A 82 15.34 -8.93 17.28
C ARG A 82 16.71 -9.52 17.57
N LYS A 83 17.30 -9.15 18.71
CA LYS A 83 18.63 -9.60 19.15
C LYS A 83 18.79 -11.12 19.17
N ASN A 84 17.82 -11.86 19.71
CA ASN A 84 17.88 -13.33 19.81
C ASN A 84 17.90 -14.02 18.44
N HIS A 85 17.18 -13.47 17.46
CA HIS A 85 17.19 -14.00 16.10
C HIS A 85 18.47 -13.60 15.38
N PHE A 86 18.92 -12.36 15.56
CA PHE A 86 20.15 -11.84 14.98
C PHE A 86 21.34 -12.79 15.19
N ASP A 87 21.63 -13.21 16.43
CA ASP A 87 22.76 -14.09 16.73
C ASP A 87 22.65 -15.45 16.01
N THR A 88 21.43 -15.98 15.90
CA THR A 88 21.16 -17.25 15.23
C THR A 88 21.38 -17.16 13.72
N TYR A 89 20.81 -16.13 13.06
CA TYR A 89 20.89 -16.01 11.61
C TYR A 89 22.26 -15.55 11.13
N TYR A 90 22.99 -14.78 11.93
CA TYR A 90 24.34 -14.31 11.60
C TYR A 90 25.43 -15.35 11.84
N SER A 91 25.12 -16.43 12.56
CA SER A 91 26.00 -17.61 12.67
C SER A 91 26.01 -18.48 11.40
N LEU A 92 25.04 -18.29 10.49
CA LEU A 92 24.94 -19.08 9.27
C LEU A 92 26.04 -18.66 8.27
N PRO A 93 26.64 -19.62 7.53
CA PRO A 93 27.63 -19.33 6.48
C PRO A 93 26.97 -18.82 5.19
N ILE A 94 26.02 -17.89 5.31
CA ILE A 94 25.24 -17.28 4.23
C ILE A 94 25.48 -15.77 4.26
N ASP A 95 25.68 -15.19 3.09
CA ASP A 95 25.84 -13.74 2.99
C ASP A 95 24.52 -13.01 3.30
N ARG A 96 24.60 -11.84 3.95
CA ARG A 96 23.42 -11.10 4.43
C ARG A 96 22.49 -10.69 3.30
N MET A 97 23.06 -10.25 2.18
CA MET A 97 22.25 -9.91 1.01
C MET A 97 21.50 -11.15 0.50
N SER A 98 22.18 -12.31 0.46
CA SER A 98 21.55 -13.57 0.08
C SER A 98 20.46 -13.98 1.08
N LEU A 99 20.69 -13.80 2.38
CA LEU A 99 19.72 -14.09 3.44
C LEU A 99 18.46 -13.23 3.30
N SER A 100 18.63 -11.91 3.10
CA SER A 100 17.54 -10.96 2.91
C SER A 100 16.74 -11.27 1.64
N ILE A 101 17.40 -11.57 0.53
CA ILE A 101 16.74 -11.97 -0.73
C ILE A 101 15.95 -13.26 -0.54
N ILE A 102 16.50 -14.26 0.16
CA ILE A 102 15.79 -15.52 0.42
C ILE A 102 14.50 -15.27 1.21
N HIS A 103 14.54 -14.42 2.24
CA HIS A 103 13.33 -14.10 3.02
C HIS A 103 12.30 -13.35 2.18
N ILE A 104 12.71 -12.37 1.37
CA ILE A 104 11.82 -11.66 0.43
C ILE A 104 11.16 -12.65 -0.54
N LEU A 105 11.96 -13.47 -1.22
CA LEU A 105 11.45 -14.40 -2.23
C LEU A 105 10.49 -15.41 -1.63
N VAL A 106 10.82 -15.99 -0.48
CA VAL A 106 9.95 -16.95 0.19
C VAL A 106 8.59 -16.31 0.49
N LYS A 107 8.57 -15.08 1.01
CA LYS A 107 7.35 -14.40 1.44
C LYS A 107 6.49 -13.94 0.26
N LEU A 108 7.12 -13.50 -0.83
CA LEU A 108 6.42 -13.25 -2.10
C LEU A 108 5.78 -14.54 -2.63
N ILE A 109 6.51 -15.66 -2.66
CA ILE A 109 6.01 -16.95 -3.16
C ILE A 109 4.81 -17.44 -2.35
N ILE A 110 4.91 -17.38 -1.02
CA ILE A 110 3.86 -17.84 -0.08
C ILE A 110 2.56 -17.04 -0.24
N THR A 111 2.61 -15.80 -0.73
CA THR A 111 1.41 -14.99 -0.98
C THR A 111 0.92 -15.11 -2.41
N ILE A 112 1.82 -15.03 -3.39
CA ILE A 112 1.49 -15.05 -4.82
C ILE A 112 0.87 -16.40 -5.22
N ILE A 113 1.37 -17.52 -4.70
CA ILE A 113 0.81 -18.84 -5.06
C ILE A 113 -0.66 -18.97 -4.62
N PRO A 114 -1.01 -18.78 -3.32
CA PRO A 114 -2.41 -18.79 -2.90
C PRO A 114 -3.28 -17.78 -3.63
N PHE A 115 -2.80 -16.55 -3.79
CA PHE A 115 -3.51 -15.51 -4.53
C PHE A 115 -3.83 -15.96 -5.95
N THR A 116 -2.84 -16.49 -6.68
CA THR A 116 -3.00 -16.92 -8.06
C THR A 116 -4.06 -18.01 -8.19
N VAL A 117 -3.99 -19.03 -7.33
CA VAL A 117 -4.97 -20.13 -7.37
C VAL A 117 -6.38 -19.60 -7.08
N VAL A 118 -6.54 -18.81 -6.01
CA VAL A 118 -7.87 -18.29 -5.61
C VAL A 118 -8.41 -17.29 -6.64
N TYR A 119 -7.57 -16.44 -7.21
CA TYR A 119 -7.95 -15.49 -8.25
C TYR A 119 -8.51 -16.19 -9.48
N PHE A 120 -7.80 -17.18 -10.02
CA PHE A 120 -8.25 -17.91 -11.21
C PHE A 120 -9.46 -18.81 -10.94
N VAL A 121 -9.53 -19.45 -9.77
CA VAL A 121 -10.73 -20.22 -9.38
C VAL A 121 -11.95 -19.31 -9.29
N GLY A 122 -11.84 -18.14 -8.64
CA GLY A 122 -12.95 -17.19 -8.58
C GLY A 122 -13.30 -16.60 -9.94
N SER A 123 -12.30 -16.33 -10.79
CA SER A 123 -12.53 -15.89 -12.18
C SER A 123 -13.30 -16.94 -12.98
N LEU A 124 -12.95 -18.23 -12.85
CA LEU A 124 -13.68 -19.33 -13.50
C LEU A 124 -15.12 -19.42 -13.00
N ILE A 125 -15.35 -19.28 -11.69
CA ILE A 125 -16.69 -19.23 -11.11
C ILE A 125 -17.47 -18.05 -11.71
N THR A 126 -16.87 -16.86 -11.78
CA THR A 126 -17.51 -15.69 -12.41
C THR A 126 -17.80 -15.90 -13.89
N ILE A 127 -16.92 -16.58 -14.64
CA ILE A 127 -17.14 -16.91 -16.06
C ILE A 127 -18.38 -17.80 -16.24
N ILE A 128 -18.52 -18.84 -15.41
CA ILE A 128 -19.64 -19.79 -15.49
C ILE A 128 -20.98 -19.08 -15.21
N ILE A 129 -20.96 -18.09 -14.32
CA ILE A 129 -22.16 -17.48 -13.75
C ILE A 129 -22.59 -16.26 -14.55
N LEU A 130 -21.64 -15.43 -14.97
CA LEU A 130 -21.88 -14.19 -15.69
C LEU A 130 -21.19 -14.25 -17.06
N PRO A 131 -21.64 -15.13 -17.99
CA PRO A 131 -21.01 -15.43 -19.29
C PRO A 131 -20.80 -14.20 -20.19
N GLU A 132 -21.53 -13.12 -19.94
CA GLU A 132 -21.52 -11.92 -20.78
C GLU A 132 -20.41 -10.90 -20.44
N LEU A 133 -19.61 -11.15 -19.40
CA LEU A 133 -18.55 -10.24 -18.98
C LEU A 133 -17.35 -10.21 -19.94
N LEU A 134 -16.59 -9.11 -19.91
CA LEU A 134 -15.37 -8.96 -20.72
C LEU A 134 -14.16 -9.56 -19.98
N TYR A 135 -13.94 -10.86 -20.17
CA TYR A 135 -12.90 -11.60 -19.43
C TYR A 135 -11.45 -11.26 -19.77
N ILE A 136 -11.19 -10.60 -20.89
CA ILE A 136 -9.82 -10.18 -21.24
C ILE A 136 -9.20 -9.31 -20.14
N TYR A 137 -10.04 -8.48 -19.50
CA TYR A 137 -9.66 -7.58 -18.43
C TYR A 137 -9.38 -8.29 -17.09
N TYR A 138 -9.80 -9.54 -16.90
CA TYR A 138 -9.37 -10.35 -15.75
C TYR A 138 -7.88 -10.70 -15.84
N ILE A 139 -7.40 -11.04 -17.03
CA ILE A 139 -5.99 -11.38 -17.22
C ILE A 139 -5.12 -10.14 -16.96
N GLU A 140 -5.53 -8.98 -17.48
CA GLU A 140 -4.83 -7.72 -17.24
C GLU A 140 -4.82 -7.33 -15.76
N LEU A 141 -5.97 -7.41 -15.08
CA LEU A 141 -6.09 -7.12 -13.65
C LEU A 141 -5.17 -8.01 -12.81
N TYR A 142 -5.09 -9.31 -13.12
CA TYR A 142 -4.18 -10.24 -12.44
C TYR A 142 -2.73 -9.75 -12.46
N PHE A 143 -2.21 -9.40 -13.64
CA PHE A 143 -0.83 -8.96 -13.77
C PHE A 143 -0.59 -7.63 -13.06
N ILE A 144 -1.51 -6.69 -13.18
CA ILE A 144 -1.40 -5.39 -12.51
C ILE A 144 -1.40 -5.56 -10.99
N LEU A 145 -2.26 -6.41 -10.44
CA LEU A 145 -2.27 -6.69 -9.00
C LEU A 145 -0.98 -7.34 -8.51
N ILE A 146 -0.40 -8.28 -9.25
CA ILE A 146 0.89 -8.89 -8.89
C ILE A 146 2.02 -7.87 -8.92
N VAL A 147 2.11 -7.07 -9.98
CA VAL A 147 3.15 -6.05 -10.11
C VAL A 147 3.02 -5.03 -8.99
N SER A 148 1.80 -4.57 -8.72
CA SER A 148 1.50 -3.63 -7.63
C SER A 148 1.85 -4.22 -6.27
N TYR A 149 1.53 -5.50 -6.04
CA TYR A 149 1.89 -6.23 -4.83
C TYR A 149 3.40 -6.30 -4.61
N ILE A 150 4.18 -6.67 -5.63
CA ILE A 150 5.64 -6.75 -5.53
C ILE A 150 6.23 -5.37 -5.20
N PHE A 151 5.76 -4.33 -5.88
CA PHE A 151 6.21 -2.95 -5.66
C PHE A 151 5.88 -2.45 -4.26
N TYR A 152 4.65 -2.66 -3.81
CA TYR A 152 4.20 -2.28 -2.48
C TYR A 152 4.95 -3.05 -1.38
N PHE A 153 5.14 -4.36 -1.56
CA PHE A 153 5.92 -5.20 -0.66
C PHE A 153 7.37 -4.71 -0.53
N MET A 154 8.00 -4.36 -1.65
CA MET A 154 9.38 -3.88 -1.67
C MET A 154 9.53 -2.47 -1.08
N PHE A 155 8.56 -1.59 -1.34
CA PHE A 155 8.47 -0.28 -0.70
C PHE A 155 8.44 -0.42 0.83
N ASN A 156 7.53 -1.24 1.35
CA ASN A 156 7.42 -1.48 2.80
C ASN A 156 8.67 -2.16 3.38
N THR A 157 9.25 -3.11 2.64
CA THR A 157 10.52 -3.75 3.02
C THR A 157 11.65 -2.74 3.16
N PHE A 158 11.75 -1.79 2.25
CA PHE A 158 12.78 -0.76 2.30
C PHE A 158 12.70 0.04 3.61
N PHE A 159 11.54 0.65 3.90
CA PHE A 159 11.36 1.47 5.10
C PHE A 159 11.50 0.67 6.40
N PHE A 160 10.96 -0.55 6.45
CA PHE A 160 11.08 -1.40 7.63
C PHE A 160 12.54 -1.70 7.96
N THR A 161 13.33 -2.08 6.95
CA THR A 161 14.71 -2.51 7.14
C THR A 161 15.68 -1.39 7.50
N ARG A 162 15.28 -0.12 7.37
CA ARG A 162 16.12 1.03 7.79
C ARG A 162 16.15 1.21 9.31
N ASN A 163 15.23 0.56 10.00
CA ASN A 163 15.15 0.58 11.44
C ASN A 163 15.74 -0.71 12.03
N ASN A 164 16.22 -0.58 13.25
CA ASN A 164 16.91 -1.65 13.97
C ASN A 164 16.02 -2.27 15.07
N ARG A 165 14.81 -1.74 15.25
CA ARG A 165 13.79 -2.24 16.17
C ARG A 165 12.48 -2.45 15.42
N ASN A 166 11.69 -3.42 15.87
CA ASN A 166 10.42 -3.78 15.23
C ASN A 166 9.37 -2.68 15.27
N VAL A 167 9.14 -2.09 16.44
CA VAL A 167 8.13 -1.03 16.61
C VAL A 167 8.49 0.17 15.74
N ASP A 168 9.76 0.58 15.79
CA ASP A 168 10.30 1.67 14.99
C ASP A 168 10.14 1.44 13.48
N GLY A 169 10.46 0.21 13.03
CA GLY A 169 10.27 -0.21 11.64
C GLY A 169 8.81 -0.20 11.22
N PHE A 170 7.90 -0.69 12.07
CA PHE A 170 6.46 -0.67 11.84
C PHE A 170 5.95 0.75 11.66
N VAL A 171 6.26 1.63 12.62
CA VAL A 171 5.82 3.02 12.65
C VAL A 171 6.35 3.79 11.44
N ALA A 172 7.64 3.66 11.13
CA ALA A 172 8.23 4.31 9.96
C ALA A 172 7.59 3.84 8.64
N THR A 173 7.32 2.54 8.53
CA THR A 173 6.68 1.96 7.33
C THR A 173 5.24 2.43 7.19
N LEU A 174 4.46 2.45 8.28
CA LEU A 174 3.10 2.97 8.29
C LEU A 174 3.07 4.41 7.79
N PHE A 175 3.92 5.26 8.33
CA PHE A 175 3.93 6.68 7.97
C PHE A 175 4.52 6.94 6.58
N ALA A 176 5.47 6.13 6.12
CA ALA A 176 5.98 6.19 4.76
C ALA A 176 4.86 6.00 3.71
N ASN A 177 3.83 5.21 4.01
CA ASN A 177 2.69 5.03 3.12
C ASN A 177 1.86 6.31 2.92
N PHE A 178 1.86 7.22 3.89
CA PHE A 178 1.15 8.51 3.78
C PHE A 178 2.07 9.64 3.31
N ALA A 179 3.39 9.47 3.42
CA ALA A 179 4.36 10.51 3.13
C ALA A 179 4.24 11.06 1.71
N LEU A 180 4.03 10.19 0.71
CA LEU A 180 3.98 10.63 -0.67
C LEU A 180 2.75 11.51 -0.94
N ALA A 181 1.60 11.14 -0.36
CA ALA A 181 0.39 11.94 -0.45
C ALA A 181 0.62 13.34 0.13
N GLY A 182 1.26 13.45 1.28
CA GLY A 182 1.53 14.77 1.87
C GLY A 182 2.57 15.57 1.10
N ILE A 183 3.58 14.94 0.50
CA ILE A 183 4.55 15.64 -0.38
C ILE A 183 3.82 16.20 -1.61
N VAL A 184 3.02 15.37 -2.31
CA VAL A 184 2.26 15.81 -3.48
C VAL A 184 1.30 16.92 -3.10
N TYR A 185 0.63 16.80 -1.96
CA TYR A 185 -0.25 17.84 -1.44
C TYR A 185 0.47 19.18 -1.25
N VAL A 186 1.65 19.19 -0.60
CA VAL A 186 2.45 20.41 -0.43
C VAL A 186 2.88 20.99 -1.78
N VAL A 187 3.29 20.15 -2.74
CA VAL A 187 3.63 20.61 -4.09
C VAL A 187 2.42 21.25 -4.77
N LEU A 188 1.23 20.65 -4.66
CA LEU A 188 0.00 21.21 -5.22
C LEU A 188 -0.36 22.56 -4.58
N LEU A 189 -0.16 22.72 -3.27
CA LEU A 189 -0.32 24.02 -2.60
C LEU A 189 0.62 25.09 -3.15
N LEU A 190 1.91 24.77 -3.26
CA LEU A 190 2.92 25.70 -3.80
C LEU A 190 2.61 26.10 -5.25
N LEU A 191 2.09 25.17 -6.05
CA LEU A 191 1.69 25.44 -7.43
C LEU A 191 0.43 26.32 -7.49
N LYS A 192 -0.52 26.14 -6.57
CA LYS A 192 -1.73 26.97 -6.48
C LYS A 192 -1.40 28.43 -6.15
N GLU A 193 -0.40 28.68 -5.30
CA GLU A 193 0.06 30.04 -4.97
C GLU A 193 0.89 30.69 -6.09
N SER A 194 1.54 29.88 -6.94
CA SER A 194 2.27 30.41 -8.11
C SER A 194 1.29 30.93 -9.17
N GLU A 195 1.51 32.13 -9.70
CA GLU A 195 0.64 32.84 -10.66
C GLU A 195 0.35 32.10 -12.00
N ILE A 196 0.87 30.88 -12.19
CA ILE A 196 0.68 30.04 -13.38
C ILE A 196 -0.78 29.52 -13.49
N THR A 197 -1.60 29.69 -12.45
CA THR A 197 -2.99 29.18 -12.36
C THR A 197 -4.08 30.22 -12.67
N LYS A 198 -3.74 31.36 -13.31
CA LYS A 198 -4.74 32.25 -13.94
C LYS A 198 -5.42 31.66 -15.20
N LEU A 199 -5.01 30.46 -15.65
CA LEU A 199 -5.83 29.68 -16.58
C LEU A 199 -6.95 28.97 -15.80
N ASN A 200 -8.19 29.28 -16.16
CA ASN A 200 -9.48 28.85 -15.58
C ASN A 200 -9.73 27.31 -15.50
N ALA A 201 -8.69 26.46 -15.50
CA ALA A 201 -8.78 25.01 -15.40
C ALA A 201 -8.24 24.43 -14.08
N VAL A 202 -7.64 25.26 -13.20
CA VAL A 202 -6.93 24.78 -11.98
C VAL A 202 -7.71 25.04 -10.68
N GLN A 203 -8.99 25.42 -10.75
CA GLN A 203 -9.76 25.82 -9.57
C GLN A 203 -10.17 24.68 -8.61
N GLU A 204 -9.98 23.40 -8.96
CA GLU A 204 -10.38 22.27 -8.10
C GLU A 204 -9.30 21.18 -7.97
N PHE A 205 -8.02 21.55 -7.72
CA PHE A 205 -7.07 20.57 -7.20
C PHE A 205 -7.37 20.28 -5.72
N ASP A 206 -8.31 19.37 -5.50
CA ASP A 206 -8.73 18.85 -4.21
C ASP A 206 -7.66 17.90 -3.63
N PHE A 207 -7.47 17.88 -2.31
CA PHE A 207 -6.63 16.93 -1.59
C PHE A 207 -6.95 15.47 -1.86
N LYS A 208 -8.18 15.19 -2.30
CA LYS A 208 -8.55 13.89 -2.87
C LYS A 208 -7.52 13.40 -3.90
N TYR A 209 -6.95 14.29 -4.71
CA TYR A 209 -5.91 13.93 -5.68
C TYR A 209 -4.59 13.52 -5.03
N ALA A 210 -4.23 14.16 -3.91
CA ALA A 210 -3.05 13.80 -3.15
C ALA A 210 -3.20 12.43 -2.46
N LEU A 211 -4.41 12.08 -2.01
CA LEU A 211 -4.66 10.76 -1.42
C LEU A 211 -4.41 9.62 -2.40
N TYR A 212 -4.64 9.81 -3.70
CA TYR A 212 -4.30 8.78 -4.69
C TYR A 212 -2.83 8.36 -4.61
N PHE A 213 -1.94 9.24 -4.16
CA PHE A 213 -0.51 8.94 -4.01
C PHE A 213 -0.14 8.03 -2.83
N ILE A 214 -1.11 7.61 -2.02
CA ILE A 214 -0.89 6.56 -1.02
C ILE A 214 -0.64 5.22 -1.74
N PRO A 215 0.49 4.52 -1.51
CA PRO A 215 0.87 3.36 -2.31
C PRO A 215 -0.15 2.22 -2.33
N PHE A 216 -0.90 2.00 -1.24
CA PHE A 216 -1.94 0.95 -1.23
C PHE A 216 -3.25 1.37 -1.93
N ILE A 217 -3.50 2.67 -2.15
CA ILE A 217 -4.72 3.13 -2.83
C ILE A 217 -4.72 2.71 -4.31
N SER A 218 -3.54 2.48 -4.90
CA SER A 218 -3.42 1.88 -6.23
C SER A 218 -4.20 0.59 -6.42
N PHE A 219 -4.19 -0.28 -5.42
CA PHE A 219 -4.92 -1.55 -5.47
C PHE A 219 -6.42 -1.30 -5.63
N VAL A 220 -6.96 -0.34 -4.88
CA VAL A 220 -8.39 0.02 -4.93
C VAL A 220 -8.72 0.68 -6.27
N MET A 221 -7.88 1.60 -6.74
CA MET A 221 -8.09 2.31 -8.01
C MET A 221 -8.08 1.35 -9.19
N TYR A 222 -7.05 0.50 -9.32
CA TYR A 222 -6.99 -0.48 -10.40
C TYR A 222 -8.07 -1.55 -10.27
N GLY A 223 -8.36 -2.00 -9.05
CA GLY A 223 -9.47 -2.92 -8.82
C GLY A 223 -10.78 -2.35 -9.37
N ASN A 224 -11.13 -1.13 -8.96
CA ASN A 224 -12.36 -0.46 -9.40
C ASN A 224 -12.37 -0.23 -10.91
N TYR A 225 -11.27 0.29 -11.45
CA TYR A 225 -11.12 0.54 -12.89
C TYR A 225 -11.35 -0.73 -13.72
N TYR A 226 -10.66 -1.81 -13.38
CA TYR A 226 -10.79 -3.07 -14.12
C TYR A 226 -12.15 -3.73 -13.92
N ASN A 227 -12.76 -3.59 -12.74
CA ASN A 227 -14.12 -4.07 -12.55
C ASN A 227 -15.12 -3.32 -13.42
N ASP A 228 -14.99 -2.00 -13.56
CA ASP A 228 -15.85 -1.23 -14.43
C ASP A 228 -15.66 -1.64 -15.90
N LEU A 229 -14.43 -1.96 -16.33
CA LEU A 229 -14.14 -2.52 -17.64
C LEU A 229 -14.72 -3.93 -17.85
N ILE A 230 -14.58 -4.81 -16.86
CA ILE A 230 -15.12 -6.18 -16.88
C ILE A 230 -16.65 -6.14 -17.01
N LEU A 231 -17.28 -5.25 -16.23
CA LEU A 231 -18.71 -5.03 -16.21
C LEU A 231 -19.19 -4.12 -17.35
N ALA A 232 -18.30 -3.55 -18.17
CA ALA A 232 -18.65 -2.50 -19.13
C ALA A 232 -19.82 -2.87 -20.05
N LYS A 233 -19.97 -4.15 -20.42
CA LYS A 233 -21.10 -4.63 -21.22
C LYS A 233 -22.46 -4.54 -20.49
N TYR A 234 -22.49 -4.85 -19.19
CA TYR A 234 -23.67 -4.69 -18.33
C TYR A 234 -23.87 -3.24 -17.90
N ASN A 235 -22.78 -2.59 -17.49
CA ASN A 235 -22.78 -1.20 -17.08
C ASN A 235 -23.20 -0.29 -18.22
N TYR A 236 -22.89 -0.55 -19.50
CA TYR A 236 -23.36 0.27 -20.62
C TYR A 236 -24.90 0.30 -20.72
N HIS A 237 -25.56 -0.83 -20.47
CA HIS A 237 -27.02 -0.90 -20.48
C HIS A 237 -27.64 -0.11 -19.32
N ASP A 238 -27.04 -0.18 -18.13
CA ASP A 238 -27.43 0.61 -16.97
C ASP A 238 -27.01 2.10 -17.10
N TYR A 239 -25.93 2.40 -17.82
CA TYR A 239 -25.42 3.75 -18.10
C TYR A 239 -26.36 4.51 -19.02
N VAL A 240 -26.86 3.84 -20.06
CA VAL A 240 -27.89 4.37 -20.96
C VAL A 240 -29.19 4.59 -20.19
N VAL A 241 -29.57 3.68 -19.29
CA VAL A 241 -30.80 3.80 -18.46
C VAL A 241 -30.67 4.93 -17.43
N ARG A 242 -29.54 5.07 -16.72
CA ARG A 242 -29.32 6.16 -15.76
C ARG A 242 -29.15 7.52 -16.45
N ALA A 243 -28.46 7.60 -17.58
CA ALA A 243 -28.32 8.85 -18.34
C ALA A 243 -29.67 9.33 -18.91
N THR A 244 -30.53 8.39 -19.35
CA THR A 244 -31.90 8.72 -19.77
C THR A 244 -32.80 9.14 -18.61
N HIS A 245 -32.59 8.64 -17.39
CA HIS A 245 -33.37 9.04 -16.20
C HIS A 245 -32.85 10.32 -15.53
N SER A 246 -31.54 10.61 -15.57
CA SER A 246 -30.95 11.76 -14.87
C SER A 246 -30.88 13.05 -15.72
N ASN A 247 -31.39 13.03 -16.96
CA ASN A 247 -31.37 14.17 -17.89
C ASN A 247 -29.96 14.80 -18.06
N LYS A 248 -28.90 14.01 -17.84
CA LYS A 248 -27.50 14.42 -18.01
C LYS A 248 -27.00 13.81 -19.30
N ASP A 249 -26.35 14.63 -20.12
CA ASP A 249 -25.81 14.19 -21.41
C ASP A 249 -24.84 13.03 -21.22
N ILE A 250 -25.08 11.95 -21.97
CA ILE A 250 -24.19 10.78 -22.10
C ILE A 250 -22.73 11.21 -22.38
N LYS A 251 -22.54 12.37 -23.03
CA LYS A 251 -21.22 13.00 -23.25
C LYS A 251 -20.49 13.36 -21.95
N GLN A 252 -21.16 13.98 -20.97
CA GLN A 252 -20.51 14.44 -19.72
C GLN A 252 -19.96 13.26 -18.91
N TYR A 253 -20.67 12.14 -18.97
CA TYR A 253 -20.31 10.89 -18.31
C TYR A 253 -19.15 10.16 -19.02
N SER A 254 -19.12 10.15 -20.37
CA SER A 254 -17.99 9.62 -21.14
C SER A 254 -16.67 10.41 -20.92
N ILE A 255 -16.78 11.72 -20.69
CA ILE A 255 -15.65 12.59 -20.36
C ILE A 255 -15.09 12.23 -18.97
N TRP A 256 -15.95 11.97 -17.99
CA TRP A 256 -15.54 11.55 -16.65
C TRP A 256 -14.74 10.23 -16.65
N PHE A 257 -15.15 9.28 -17.49
CA PHE A 257 -14.43 8.01 -17.68
C PHE A 257 -13.03 8.23 -18.32
N GLN A 258 -12.91 9.16 -19.27
CA GLN A 258 -11.64 9.49 -19.92
C GLN A 258 -10.68 10.33 -19.05
N GLU A 259 -11.21 11.24 -18.23
CA GLU A 259 -10.39 12.05 -17.32
C GLU A 259 -9.83 11.22 -16.14
N THR A 260 -10.63 10.29 -15.62
CA THR A 260 -10.17 9.31 -14.62
C THR A 260 -9.00 8.48 -15.18
N TYR A 261 -9.10 8.03 -16.44
CA TYR A 261 -8.07 7.23 -17.11
C TYR A 261 -6.69 7.92 -17.24
N LYS A 262 -6.67 9.22 -17.56
CA LYS A 262 -5.40 9.96 -17.70
C LYS A 262 -4.69 10.14 -16.36
N PHE A 263 -5.45 10.30 -15.29
CA PHE A 263 -4.90 10.43 -13.94
C PHE A 263 -4.28 9.11 -13.46
N ASP A 264 -4.92 7.98 -13.79
CA ASP A 264 -4.47 6.64 -13.40
C ASP A 264 -3.12 6.24 -14.04
N LEU A 265 -2.87 6.61 -15.30
CA LEU A 265 -1.60 6.29 -15.98
C LEU A 265 -0.41 7.06 -15.41
N LEU A 266 -0.57 8.37 -15.16
CA LEU A 266 0.49 9.18 -14.54
C LEU A 266 0.83 8.65 -13.15
N TYR A 267 -0.19 8.28 -12.39
CA TYR A 267 -0.03 7.69 -11.08
C TYR A 267 0.70 6.34 -11.11
N LEU A 268 0.38 5.47 -12.08
CA LEU A 268 1.11 4.22 -12.30
C LEU A 268 2.61 4.46 -12.47
N ILE A 269 2.97 5.42 -13.31
CA ILE A 269 4.36 5.78 -13.60
C ILE A 269 5.06 6.23 -12.33
N VAL A 270 4.44 7.12 -11.56
CA VAL A 270 5.01 7.62 -10.30
C VAL A 270 5.25 6.48 -9.31
N LEU A 271 4.28 5.57 -9.14
CA LEU A 271 4.44 4.42 -8.26
C LEU A 271 5.53 3.45 -8.71
N ILE A 272 5.61 3.17 -10.01
CA ILE A 272 6.67 2.33 -10.58
C ILE A 272 8.03 2.94 -10.25
N ILE A 273 8.20 4.24 -10.48
CA ILE A 273 9.44 4.95 -10.18
C ILE A 273 9.77 4.75 -8.69
N ILE A 274 8.86 5.09 -7.78
CA ILE A 274 9.09 4.99 -6.33
C ILE A 274 9.48 3.58 -5.91
N ALA A 275 8.77 2.57 -6.41
CA ALA A 275 9.02 1.19 -6.06
C ALA A 275 10.38 0.73 -6.58
N VAL A 276 10.73 1.07 -7.82
CA VAL A 276 12.04 0.77 -8.41
C VAL A 276 13.14 1.46 -7.61
N THR A 277 12.98 2.73 -7.23
CA THR A 277 13.95 3.43 -6.39
C THR A 277 14.10 2.75 -5.03
N ALA A 278 13.00 2.34 -4.40
CA ALA A 278 13.01 1.64 -3.11
C ALA A 278 13.76 0.29 -3.22
N ILE A 279 13.54 -0.47 -4.29
CA ILE A 279 14.26 -1.73 -4.57
C ILE A 279 15.76 -1.46 -4.75
N ILE A 280 16.14 -0.50 -5.59
CA ILE A 280 17.54 -0.17 -5.85
C ILE A 280 18.24 0.29 -4.57
N LEU A 281 17.62 1.21 -3.83
CA LEU A 281 18.16 1.72 -2.57
C LEU A 281 18.27 0.61 -1.52
N PHE A 282 17.28 -0.29 -1.44
CA PHE A 282 17.36 -1.47 -0.58
C PHE A 282 18.60 -2.31 -0.91
N LEU A 283 18.80 -2.67 -2.18
CA LEU A 283 19.93 -3.50 -2.61
C LEU A 283 21.29 -2.83 -2.34
N ILE A 284 21.40 -1.51 -2.54
CA ILE A 284 22.64 -0.76 -2.32
C ILE A 284 22.95 -0.65 -0.82
N LEU A 285 21.95 -0.29 -0.01
CA LEU A 285 22.15 -0.02 1.41
C LEU A 285 22.31 -1.29 2.23
N GLU A 286 21.67 -2.40 1.84
CA GLU A 286 21.79 -3.66 2.57
C GLU A 286 23.20 -4.26 2.47
N LYS A 287 23.88 -4.07 1.32
CA LYS A 287 25.30 -4.43 1.18
C LYS A 287 26.23 -3.67 2.13
N LYS A 288 25.85 -2.47 2.55
CA LYS A 288 26.66 -1.58 3.40
C LYS A 288 26.31 -1.70 4.90
N ARG A 289 25.40 -2.60 5.27
CA ARG A 289 24.87 -2.69 6.64
C ARG A 289 25.88 -3.33 7.61
N LYS A 290 26.17 -2.66 8.72
CA LYS A 290 27.02 -3.18 9.81
C LYS A 290 26.26 -4.17 10.72
N PRO A 291 26.96 -5.19 11.26
CA PRO A 291 26.35 -6.24 12.09
C PRO A 291 25.80 -5.75 13.43
N GLU A 292 26.54 -4.90 14.14
CA GLU A 292 26.29 -4.57 15.56
C GLU A 292 24.97 -3.82 15.87
N ASN A 293 24.16 -3.51 14.85
CA ASN A 293 23.07 -2.56 14.93
C ASN A 293 21.75 -3.12 15.51
N ALA A 294 21.59 -4.43 15.75
CA ALA A 294 20.29 -5.02 16.10
C ALA A 294 19.80 -4.59 17.49
N GLY A 295 18.60 -4.01 17.57
CA GLY A 295 18.02 -3.47 18.81
C GLY A 295 18.56 -2.10 19.23
N GLU A 296 19.61 -1.61 18.58
CA GLU A 296 20.17 -0.28 18.78
C GLU A 296 19.34 0.79 18.07
N ILE A 297 19.54 2.07 18.42
CA ILE A 297 18.89 3.17 17.71
C ILE A 297 19.51 3.28 16.30
N SER A 298 18.69 3.42 15.26
CA SER A 298 19.19 3.54 13.90
C SER A 298 19.86 4.91 13.68
N ASN A 299 21.16 4.88 13.43
CA ASN A 299 21.95 6.04 12.98
C ASN A 299 21.87 6.26 11.45
N SER A 300 20.98 5.57 10.75
CA SER A 300 20.81 5.74 9.31
C SER A 300 20.15 7.08 8.99
N LYS A 301 20.56 7.70 7.88
CA LYS A 301 19.89 8.89 7.29
C LYS A 301 18.44 8.61 6.86
N PHE A 302 18.07 7.33 6.73
CA PHE A 302 16.71 6.88 6.46
C PHE A 302 16.09 6.16 7.67
N GLY A 303 16.73 6.27 8.83
CA GLY A 303 16.30 5.66 10.08
C GLY A 303 15.55 6.65 10.97
N LEU A 304 15.19 6.17 12.15
CA LEU A 304 14.36 6.86 13.13
C LEU A 304 14.78 8.30 13.46
N THR A 305 16.08 8.58 13.53
CA THR A 305 16.60 9.89 13.97
C THR A 305 16.38 11.02 12.96
N THR A 306 16.20 10.69 11.69
CA THR A 306 16.18 11.66 10.58
C THR A 306 14.89 11.59 9.77
N LEU A 307 14.41 10.38 9.46
CA LEU A 307 13.25 10.20 8.59
C LEU A 307 11.92 10.33 9.33
N ASN A 308 11.79 9.75 10.53
CA ASN A 308 10.52 9.77 11.25
C ASN A 308 10.00 11.18 11.52
N PRO A 309 10.79 12.15 12.02
CA PRO A 309 10.29 13.49 12.26
C PRO A 309 9.72 14.17 11.00
N ILE A 310 10.34 13.91 9.84
CA ILE A 310 9.86 14.38 8.53
C ILE A 310 8.52 13.71 8.19
N LEU A 311 8.44 12.38 8.31
CA LEU A 311 7.21 11.62 8.07
C LEU A 311 6.07 12.12 8.96
N PHE A 312 6.32 12.28 10.25
CA PHE A 312 5.35 12.81 11.22
C PHE A 312 4.86 14.22 10.83
N SER A 313 5.77 15.10 10.42
CA SER A 313 5.43 16.45 9.95
C SER A 313 4.53 16.41 8.71
N ILE A 314 4.82 15.52 7.76
CA ILE A 314 4.01 15.33 6.56
C ILE A 314 2.60 14.84 6.91
N LEU A 315 2.46 13.91 7.86
CA LEU A 315 1.13 13.45 8.30
C LEU A 315 0.31 14.52 8.99
N THR A 316 0.94 15.38 9.77
CA THR A 316 0.25 16.51 10.39
C THR A 316 -0.36 17.42 9.34
N ILE A 317 0.37 17.70 8.25
CA ILE A 317 -0.13 18.49 7.11
C ILE A 317 -1.34 17.80 6.45
N ILE A 318 -1.23 16.49 6.19
CA ILE A 318 -2.31 15.69 5.59
C ILE A 318 -3.59 15.74 6.44
N CYS A 319 -3.47 15.51 7.75
CA CYS A 319 -4.62 15.47 8.64
C CYS A 319 -5.23 16.85 8.94
N SER A 320 -4.47 17.94 8.77
CA SER A 320 -4.99 19.30 8.94
C SER A 320 -5.79 19.81 7.74
N TYR A 321 -5.72 19.14 6.59
CA TYR A 321 -6.44 19.59 5.40
C TYR A 321 -7.94 19.27 5.44
N GLY A 322 -8.76 20.19 4.93
CA GLY A 322 -10.19 19.99 4.69
C GLY A 322 -11.02 19.78 5.96
N THR A 323 -10.37 19.79 7.12
CA THR A 323 -10.98 19.58 8.42
C THR A 323 -11.22 20.92 9.10
N SER A 324 -12.27 21.00 9.91
CA SER A 324 -12.48 22.14 10.78
C SER A 324 -11.31 22.26 11.75
N PHE A 325 -11.00 23.48 12.20
CA PHE A 325 -9.88 23.74 13.11
C PHE A 325 -9.88 22.80 14.32
N SER A 326 -11.05 22.51 14.89
CA SER A 326 -11.20 21.57 16.01
C SER A 326 -10.77 20.15 15.67
N ILE A 327 -11.09 19.65 14.47
CA ILE A 327 -10.73 18.30 14.02
C ILE A 327 -9.23 18.25 13.69
N SER A 328 -8.70 19.26 12.99
CA SER A 328 -7.25 19.37 12.73
C SER A 328 -6.45 19.39 14.04
N PHE A 329 -6.94 20.10 15.06
CA PHE A 329 -6.33 20.16 16.39
C PHE A 329 -6.34 18.79 17.10
N ILE A 330 -7.43 18.03 17.00
CA ILE A 330 -7.49 16.66 17.55
C ILE A 330 -6.45 15.75 16.87
N PHE A 331 -6.37 15.79 15.54
CA PHE A 331 -5.37 15.01 14.80
C PHE A 331 -3.94 15.43 15.15
N PHE A 332 -3.68 16.74 15.25
CA PHE A 332 -2.38 17.25 15.69
C PHE A 332 -1.99 16.70 17.06
N ASN A 333 -2.91 16.73 18.04
CA ASN A 333 -2.64 16.19 19.37
C ASN A 333 -2.35 14.69 19.32
N PHE A 334 -3.13 13.92 18.56
CA PHE A 334 -2.93 12.48 18.41
C PHE A 334 -1.57 12.16 17.77
N ILE A 335 -1.20 12.87 16.70
CA ILE A 335 0.08 12.69 16.00
C ILE A 335 1.25 13.11 16.89
N SER A 336 1.12 14.23 17.62
CA SER A 336 2.15 14.74 18.53
C SER A 336 2.37 13.83 19.73
N ILE A 337 1.29 13.30 20.33
CA ILE A 337 1.36 12.30 21.39
C ILE A 337 2.03 11.03 20.86
N SER A 338 1.64 10.57 19.66
CA SER A 338 2.25 9.39 19.02
C SER A 338 3.75 9.59 18.78
N TYR A 339 4.15 10.76 18.26
CA TYR A 339 5.55 11.12 18.07
C TYR A 339 6.31 11.18 19.40
N PHE A 340 5.72 11.77 20.42
CA PHE A 340 6.30 11.85 21.75
C PHE A 340 6.48 10.47 22.39
N ILE A 341 5.50 9.57 22.25
CA ILE A 341 5.61 8.16 22.69
C ILE A 341 6.77 7.47 21.96
N VAL A 342 6.92 7.68 20.65
CA VAL A 342 8.03 7.14 19.87
C VAL A 342 9.37 7.70 20.35
N LEU A 343 9.45 9.00 20.66
CA LEU A 343 10.65 9.62 21.23
C LEU A 343 11.00 9.06 22.61
N LEU A 344 10.01 8.85 23.49
CA LEU A 344 10.25 8.22 24.79
C LEU A 344 10.71 6.77 24.65
N ALA A 345 10.13 6.01 23.72
CA ALA A 345 10.56 4.66 23.39
C ALA A 345 11.99 4.62 22.79
N GLU A 346 12.37 5.66 22.03
CA GLU A 346 13.71 5.83 21.48
C GLU A 346 14.74 6.01 22.60
N TYR A 347 14.56 7.03 23.44
CA TYR A 347 15.56 7.46 24.43
C TYR A 347 15.54 6.67 25.73
N ARG A 348 14.52 5.83 25.96
CA ARG A 348 14.30 5.05 27.19
C ARG A 348 14.41 5.89 28.46
N SER A 349 14.23 7.19 28.33
CA SER A 349 14.41 8.19 29.36
C SER A 349 13.72 9.47 28.92
N PHE A 350 13.34 10.29 29.90
CA PHE A 350 12.81 11.63 29.64
C PHE A 350 13.88 12.62 29.17
N LYS A 351 15.15 12.20 29.09
CA LYS A 351 16.27 13.03 28.60
C LYS A 351 16.32 12.98 27.07
N VAL A 352 15.28 13.51 26.44
CA VAL A 352 15.20 13.71 24.99
C VAL A 352 15.90 15.04 24.65
N PRO A 353 16.75 15.09 23.62
CA PRO A 353 17.41 16.33 23.24
C PRO A 353 16.40 17.38 22.77
N LEU A 354 16.62 18.63 23.18
CA LEU A 354 15.69 19.75 22.97
C LEU A 354 15.28 19.93 21.52
N TYR A 355 16.22 19.79 20.58
CA TYR A 355 15.94 19.95 19.14
C TYR A 355 14.92 18.94 18.60
N LYS A 356 14.79 17.74 19.20
CA LYS A 356 13.76 16.76 18.80
C LYS A 356 12.40 17.09 19.39
N ILE A 357 12.35 17.68 20.58
CA ILE A 357 11.12 18.17 21.21
C ILE A 357 10.60 19.38 20.45
N LEU A 358 11.49 20.27 19.98
CA LEU A 358 11.15 21.46 19.18
C LEU A 358 10.48 21.14 17.84
N ILE A 359 10.52 19.88 17.38
CA ILE A 359 9.80 19.44 16.20
C ILE A 359 8.28 19.45 16.45
N ILE A 360 7.81 19.17 17.67
CA ILE A 360 6.38 19.16 18.01
C ILE A 360 5.72 20.54 17.80
N PRO A 361 6.24 21.66 18.35
CA PRO A 361 5.70 22.97 18.03
C PRO A 361 5.92 23.37 16.56
N GLY A 362 6.98 22.89 15.90
CA GLY A 362 7.14 23.05 14.46
C GLY A 362 6.01 22.39 13.65
N MET A 363 5.64 21.17 14.01
CA MET A 363 4.49 20.46 13.44
C MET A 363 3.17 21.20 13.70
N PHE A 364 3.03 21.86 14.86
CA PHE A 364 1.86 22.67 15.17
C PHE A 364 1.75 23.86 14.21
N LEU A 365 2.86 24.57 13.98
CA LEU A 365 2.90 25.70 13.05
C LEU A 365 2.52 25.27 11.62
N LEU A 366 2.91 24.06 11.20
CA LEU A 366 2.54 23.51 9.90
C LEU A 366 1.01 23.34 9.73
N THR A 367 0.23 23.19 10.81
CA THR A 367 -1.24 23.09 10.70
C THR A 367 -1.92 24.42 10.35
N PHE A 368 -1.20 25.55 10.47
CA PHE A 368 -1.69 26.88 10.09
C PHE A 368 -1.37 27.25 8.65
N ILE A 369 -0.56 26.45 7.95
CA ILE A 369 -0.32 26.61 6.51
C ILE A 369 -1.56 26.06 5.80
N LYS A 370 -2.48 26.95 5.43
CA LYS A 370 -3.72 26.63 4.71
C LYS A 370 -3.71 27.18 3.30
#